data_AF-A0A2D5E5G7-F1
#
_entry.id   AF-A0A2D5E5G7-F1
#
_cell.length_a   1.000
_cell.length_b   1.000
_cell.length_c   1.000
_cell.angle_alpha   90.00
_cell.angle_beta   90.00
_cell.angle_gamma   90.00
#
_symmetry.space_group_name_H-M   'P 1'
#
loop_
_entity.id
_entity.type
_entity.pdbx_description
1 polymer ?
#
loop_
_entity_poly.entity_id
_entity_poly.type
_entity_poly.pdbx_seq_one_letter_code
_entity_poly.pdbx_strand_id
1 'polypeptide(L)'
;MTDEGDHFPYASHGLLGMILGHWAEPDEFVARLRADPHQGVRQHGIEIPSEVEIVFVVNDNRVFHLRRPPARDTEIGRRLSQLSVDGKLFEALCGVMRCPLRSWSPVPLGKLAERYQALLELTRTDEAMLDRYLTDPWSVLAEHGVDIPRGVPLKVLVDRPDRIHMVLPSPPSAARLREFLARFPIPA
;
A
#
# COMPACT_ATOMS: atom_id res chain seq x y z
N MET A 1 33.04 -11.89 -17.30
CA MET A 1 32.80 -10.54 -16.76
C MET A 1 31.30 -10.35 -16.83
N THR A 2 30.61 -10.83 -15.79
CA THR A 2 29.16 -10.88 -15.71
C THR A 2 28.65 -9.48 -15.36
N ASP A 3 28.00 -8.86 -16.33
CA ASP A 3 27.22 -7.64 -16.15
C ASP A 3 25.93 -8.03 -15.42
N GLU A 4 26.03 -8.15 -14.09
CA GLU A 4 24.87 -8.16 -13.20
C GLU A 4 24.30 -6.74 -13.15
N GLY A 5 23.69 -6.29 -14.25
CA GLY A 5 22.76 -5.19 -14.18
C GLY A 5 21.64 -5.62 -13.24
N ASP A 6 21.37 -4.84 -12.20
CA ASP A 6 20.28 -5.00 -11.23
C ASP A 6 18.92 -5.17 -11.95
N HIS A 7 18.64 -6.39 -12.41
CA HIS A 7 17.37 -6.79 -12.99
C HIS A 7 16.43 -7.05 -11.82
N PHE A 8 15.71 -6.01 -11.38
CA PHE A 8 14.58 -6.20 -10.48
C PHE A 8 13.43 -6.83 -11.29
N PRO A 9 13.02 -8.08 -11.00
CA PRO A 9 11.97 -8.75 -11.75
C PRO A 9 10.61 -8.17 -11.34
N TYR A 10 10.06 -7.27 -12.15
CA TYR A 10 8.73 -6.69 -11.90
C TYR A 10 7.58 -7.70 -12.07
N ALA A 11 7.85 -8.86 -12.70
CA ALA A 11 6.89 -9.94 -12.86
C ALA A 11 6.48 -10.63 -11.53
N SER A 12 7.24 -10.44 -10.45
CA SER A 12 6.95 -11.04 -9.13
C SER A 12 6.25 -10.10 -8.14
N HIS A 13 5.92 -8.86 -8.54
CA HIS A 13 5.37 -7.86 -7.65
C HIS A 13 3.97 -7.41 -8.08
N GLY A 14 2.99 -8.31 -7.93
CA GLY A 14 1.62 -8.09 -8.40
C GLY A 14 1.00 -6.75 -8.00
N LEU A 15 1.23 -6.29 -6.77
CA LEU A 15 0.74 -4.99 -6.31
C LEU A 15 1.34 -3.82 -7.09
N LEU A 16 2.60 -3.89 -7.50
CA LEU A 16 3.23 -2.84 -8.31
C LEU A 16 2.61 -2.78 -9.71
N GLY A 17 2.38 -3.94 -10.34
CA GLY A 17 1.70 -4.00 -11.63
C GLY A 17 0.32 -3.34 -11.57
N MET A 18 -0.41 -3.54 -10.47
CA MET A 18 -1.68 -2.85 -10.23
C MET A 18 -1.54 -1.33 -10.07
N ILE A 19 -0.56 -0.88 -9.30
CA ILE A 19 -0.31 0.54 -9.09
C ILE A 19 0.04 1.23 -10.43
N LEU A 20 0.87 0.59 -11.24
CA LEU A 20 1.29 1.14 -12.54
C LEU A 20 0.15 1.13 -13.56
N GLY A 21 -0.65 0.06 -13.61
CA GLY A 21 -1.87 0.02 -14.40
C GLY A 21 -2.86 1.11 -14.00
N HIS A 22 -3.04 1.31 -12.69
CA HIS A 22 -3.84 2.42 -12.17
C HIS A 22 -3.28 3.79 -12.58
N TRP A 23 -1.97 4.00 -12.57
CA TRP A 23 -1.41 5.31 -12.96
C TRP A 23 -1.47 5.59 -14.46
N ALA A 24 -1.41 4.54 -15.28
CA ALA A 24 -1.55 4.67 -16.73
C ALA A 24 -2.98 5.06 -17.13
N GLU A 25 -3.98 4.43 -16.51
CA GLU A 25 -5.40 4.60 -16.84
C GLU A 25 -6.27 4.73 -15.56
N PRO A 26 -6.20 5.85 -14.81
CA PRO A 26 -6.76 5.92 -13.45
C PRO A 26 -8.22 5.53 -13.33
N ASP A 27 -9.06 6.07 -14.21
CA ASP A 27 -10.51 5.88 -14.16
C ASP A 27 -10.93 4.53 -14.76
N GLU A 28 -10.33 4.13 -15.88
CA GLU A 28 -10.68 2.89 -16.57
C GLU A 28 -10.15 1.66 -15.83
N PHE A 29 -8.91 1.71 -15.35
CA PHE A 29 -8.33 0.66 -14.50
C PHE A 29 -9.13 0.55 -13.19
N VAL A 30 -9.44 1.70 -12.60
CA VAL A 30 -10.53 1.97 -11.65
C VAL A 30 -11.74 1.03 -11.79
N ALA A 31 -12.45 1.28 -12.88
CA ALA A 31 -13.69 0.65 -13.24
C ALA A 31 -13.53 -0.85 -13.50
N ARG A 32 -12.46 -1.28 -14.19
CA ARG A 32 -12.19 -2.70 -14.47
C ARG A 32 -12.00 -3.49 -13.17
N LEU A 33 -11.19 -2.97 -12.25
CA LEU A 33 -10.98 -3.59 -10.95
C LEU A 33 -12.27 -3.68 -10.13
N ARG A 34 -13.17 -2.71 -10.24
CA ARG A 34 -14.46 -2.74 -9.53
C ARG A 34 -15.49 -3.66 -10.18
N ALA A 35 -15.42 -3.87 -11.48
CA ALA A 35 -16.34 -4.73 -12.22
C ALA A 35 -16.08 -6.22 -11.93
N ASP A 36 -14.82 -6.63 -11.90
CA ASP A 36 -14.41 -7.97 -11.48
C ASP A 36 -13.11 -7.90 -10.64
N PRO A 37 -13.25 -7.72 -9.30
CA PRO A 37 -12.10 -7.57 -8.42
C PRO A 37 -11.16 -8.78 -8.43
N HIS A 38 -11.70 -9.99 -8.45
CA HIS A 38 -10.89 -11.21 -8.38
C HIS A 38 -10.13 -11.44 -9.69
N GLN A 39 -10.77 -11.23 -10.84
CA GLN A 39 -10.07 -11.29 -12.12
C GLN A 39 -9.00 -10.19 -12.22
N GLY A 40 -9.33 -8.97 -11.79
CA GLY A 40 -8.42 -7.83 -11.81
C GLY A 40 -7.13 -8.09 -11.03
N VAL A 41 -7.21 -8.55 -9.78
CA VAL A 41 -6.01 -8.88 -8.99
C VAL A 41 -5.26 -10.10 -9.55
N ARG A 42 -5.99 -11.10 -10.08
CA ARG A 42 -5.40 -12.32 -10.63
C ARG A 42 -4.58 -12.07 -11.89
N GLN A 43 -4.95 -11.11 -12.71
CA GLN A 43 -4.14 -10.67 -13.87
C GLN A 43 -2.75 -10.18 -13.48
N HIS A 44 -2.60 -9.73 -12.22
CA HIS A 44 -1.33 -9.31 -11.65
C HIS A 44 -0.69 -10.38 -10.76
N GLY A 45 -1.11 -11.65 -10.86
CA GLY A 45 -0.54 -12.75 -10.09
C GLY A 45 -0.90 -12.73 -8.60
N ILE A 46 -1.91 -11.95 -8.21
CA ILE A 46 -2.42 -11.90 -6.84
C ILE A 46 -3.59 -12.88 -6.72
N GLU A 47 -3.43 -13.92 -5.91
CA GLU A 47 -4.49 -14.89 -5.65
C GLU A 47 -5.19 -14.62 -4.32
N ILE A 48 -6.46 -14.23 -4.39
CA ILE A 48 -7.33 -14.02 -3.23
C ILE A 48 -8.51 -14.99 -3.34
N PRO A 49 -8.85 -15.72 -2.26
CA PRO A 49 -9.98 -16.64 -2.26
C PRO A 49 -11.27 -15.94 -2.68
N SER A 50 -12.08 -16.60 -3.51
CA SER A 50 -13.31 -16.03 -4.11
C SER A 50 -14.37 -15.61 -3.09
N GLU A 51 -14.30 -16.15 -1.88
CA GLU A 51 -15.18 -15.84 -0.76
C GLU A 51 -14.81 -14.53 -0.04
N VAL A 52 -13.64 -13.95 -0.33
CA VAL A 52 -13.17 -12.71 0.28
C VAL A 52 -13.51 -11.54 -0.62
N GLU A 53 -14.33 -10.63 -0.12
CA GLU A 53 -14.65 -9.39 -0.83
C GLU A 53 -13.41 -8.48 -0.94
N ILE A 54 -13.09 -8.04 -2.16
CA ILE A 54 -11.98 -7.11 -2.42
C ILE A 54 -12.55 -5.71 -2.65
N VAL A 55 -12.18 -4.76 -1.80
CA VAL A 55 -12.61 -3.36 -1.90
C VAL A 55 -11.44 -2.49 -2.34
N PHE A 56 -11.54 -1.89 -3.53
CA PHE A 56 -10.56 -0.93 -4.03
C PHE A 56 -10.84 0.47 -3.54
N VAL A 57 -9.85 1.03 -2.83
CA VAL A 57 -9.89 2.40 -2.33
C VAL A 57 -8.75 3.18 -2.97
N VAL A 58 -9.06 4.29 -3.64
CA VAL A 58 -8.04 5.17 -4.21
C VAL A 58 -7.73 6.25 -3.19
N ASN A 59 -6.47 6.38 -2.79
CA ASN A 59 -5.99 7.53 -2.04
C ASN A 59 -5.95 8.73 -2.97
N ASP A 60 -6.52 9.85 -2.54
CA ASP A 60 -6.45 11.13 -3.23
C ASP A 60 -5.90 12.23 -2.31
N ASN A 61 -5.84 13.46 -2.81
CA ASN A 61 -5.42 14.62 -2.02
C ASN A 61 -6.49 15.06 -0.99
N ARG A 62 -7.58 14.31 -0.81
CA ARG A 62 -8.69 14.62 0.10
C ARG A 62 -8.75 13.64 1.26
N VAL A 63 -8.43 12.36 1.07
CA VAL A 63 -8.40 11.37 2.14
C VAL A 63 -7.21 10.42 1.96
N PHE A 64 -6.40 10.31 3.00
CA PHE A 64 -5.37 9.29 3.10
C PHE A 64 -5.93 8.07 3.82
N HIS A 65 -5.87 6.90 3.21
CA HIS A 65 -6.31 5.65 3.81
C HIS A 65 -5.11 4.83 4.28
N LEU A 66 -5.18 4.36 5.53
CA LEU A 66 -4.30 3.34 6.08
C LEU A 66 -5.06 2.04 6.26
N ARG A 67 -4.39 0.91 6.08
CA ARG A 67 -4.99 -0.40 6.25
C ARG A 67 -4.50 -1.05 7.54
N ARG A 68 -5.43 -1.63 8.30
CA ARG A 68 -5.17 -2.59 9.38
C ARG A 68 -5.49 -3.99 8.82
N PRO A 69 -4.47 -4.74 8.35
CA PRO A 69 -4.67 -6.08 7.80
C PRO A 69 -5.13 -7.08 8.87
N PRO A 70 -5.70 -8.23 8.49
CA PRO A 70 -6.00 -9.29 9.43
C PRO A 70 -4.71 -9.82 10.07
N ALA A 71 -4.85 -10.59 11.15
CA ALA A 71 -3.71 -11.18 11.84
C ALA A 71 -2.98 -12.20 10.94
N ARG A 72 -1.65 -12.22 11.00
CA ARG A 72 -0.79 -13.02 10.10
C ARG A 72 -0.94 -14.53 10.30
N ASP A 73 -1.54 -14.97 11.39
CA ASP A 73 -1.87 -16.36 11.69
C ASP A 73 -3.13 -16.85 10.95
N THR A 74 -4.02 -15.94 10.54
CA THR A 74 -5.15 -16.27 9.67
C THR A 74 -4.69 -16.64 8.25
N GLU A 75 -5.42 -17.49 7.55
CA GLU A 75 -5.09 -17.86 6.16
C GLU A 75 -4.97 -16.63 5.25
N ILE A 76 -5.91 -15.70 5.36
CA ILE A 76 -5.90 -14.46 4.58
C ILE A 76 -4.73 -13.58 5.00
N GLY A 77 -4.41 -13.47 6.29
CA GLY A 77 -3.24 -12.75 6.77
C GLY A 77 -1.92 -13.31 6.20
N ARG A 78 -1.78 -14.64 6.13
CA ARG A 78 -0.62 -15.29 5.50
C ARG A 78 -0.55 -14.96 4.01
N ARG A 79 -1.64 -15.10 3.26
CA ARG A 79 -1.67 -14.76 1.83
C ARG A 79 -1.39 -13.28 1.58
N LEU A 80 -1.99 -12.37 2.35
CA LEU A 80 -1.72 -10.93 2.24
C LEU A 80 -0.29 -10.55 2.63
N SER A 81 0.35 -11.26 3.55
CA SER A 81 1.77 -11.03 3.86
C SER A 81 2.70 -11.37 2.69
N GLN A 82 2.31 -12.30 1.82
CA GLN A 82 3.02 -12.63 0.58
C GLN A 82 2.84 -11.54 -0.51
N LEU A 83 1.81 -10.70 -0.38
CA LEU A 83 1.55 -9.57 -1.28
C LEU A 83 2.22 -8.26 -0.82
N SER A 84 2.93 -8.27 0.31
CA SER A 84 3.72 -7.10 0.72
C SER A 84 4.85 -6.91 -0.27
N VAL A 85 4.91 -5.71 -0.85
CA VAL A 85 6.08 -5.24 -1.56
C VAL A 85 7.29 -5.29 -0.62
N ASP A 86 8.40 -5.85 -1.10
CA ASP A 86 9.68 -5.80 -0.39
C ASP A 86 9.95 -4.37 0.10
N GLY A 87 10.59 -4.23 1.26
CA GLY A 87 10.82 -2.93 1.90
C GLY A 87 11.47 -1.90 0.95
N LYS A 88 12.34 -2.36 0.03
CA LYS A 88 12.96 -1.52 -1.01
C LYS A 88 11.97 -0.99 -2.05
N LEU A 89 10.96 -1.78 -2.43
CA LEU A 89 9.93 -1.38 -3.39
C LEU A 89 8.87 -0.48 -2.73
N PHE A 90 8.55 -0.72 -1.45
CA PHE A 90 7.78 0.24 -0.65
C PHE A 90 8.49 1.59 -0.53
N GLU A 91 9.82 1.60 -0.31
CA GLU A 91 10.64 2.81 -0.33
C GLU A 91 10.63 3.52 -1.70
N ALA A 92 10.76 2.77 -2.80
CA ALA A 92 10.72 3.32 -4.15
C ALA A 92 9.35 3.93 -4.48
N LEU A 93 8.26 3.24 -4.16
CA LEU A 93 6.89 3.72 -4.32
C LEU A 93 6.64 4.97 -3.48
N CYS A 94 7.05 4.98 -2.20
CA CYS A 94 6.92 6.14 -1.32
C CYS A 94 7.73 7.36 -1.80
N GLY A 95 8.85 7.14 -2.51
CA GLY A 95 9.63 8.21 -3.12
C GLY A 95 8.99 8.87 -4.33
N VAL A 96 8.08 8.17 -5.01
CA VAL A 96 7.50 8.59 -6.31
C VAL A 96 6.10 9.14 -6.12
N MET A 97 5.30 8.45 -5.32
CA MET A 97 4.05 8.95 -4.81
C MET A 97 4.31 10.31 -4.15
N ARG A 98 3.35 11.23 -4.18
CA ARG A 98 3.23 12.18 -3.07
C ARG A 98 2.85 11.40 -1.81
N CYS A 99 3.68 10.45 -1.39
CA CYS A 99 3.75 10.10 0.01
C CYS A 99 4.45 11.29 0.63
N PRO A 100 3.73 12.17 1.34
CA PRO A 100 4.36 13.34 1.91
C PRO A 100 5.41 12.93 2.99
N LEU A 101 5.49 11.64 3.31
CA LEU A 101 6.47 10.96 4.15
C LEU A 101 7.94 11.25 3.79
N ARG A 102 8.30 11.43 2.51
CA ARG A 102 9.73 11.62 2.15
C ARG A 102 10.22 13.06 2.24
N SER A 103 9.33 14.05 2.11
CA SER A 103 9.73 15.45 2.28
C SER A 103 9.76 15.88 3.74
N TRP A 104 9.00 15.23 4.64
CA TRP A 104 8.74 15.74 5.99
C TRP A 104 9.08 14.80 7.15
N SER A 105 9.38 13.51 6.92
CA SER A 105 9.82 12.63 8.01
C SER A 105 11.34 12.68 8.15
N PRO A 106 11.90 13.04 9.33
CA PRO A 106 13.33 12.93 9.59
C PRO A 106 13.80 11.46 9.74
N VAL A 107 12.89 10.50 9.59
CA VAL A 107 13.10 9.08 9.85
C VAL A 107 13.25 8.33 8.52
N PRO A 108 14.28 7.48 8.35
CA PRO A 108 14.38 6.60 7.20
C PRO A 108 13.10 5.77 7.00
N LEU A 109 12.65 5.61 5.76
CA LEU A 109 11.38 4.94 5.44
C LEU A 109 11.33 3.49 5.96
N GLY A 110 12.44 2.75 5.92
CA GLY A 110 12.54 1.44 6.58
C GLY A 110 12.16 1.47 8.07
N LYS A 111 12.66 2.47 8.83
CA LYS A 111 12.32 2.63 10.25
C LYS A 111 10.88 3.09 10.46
N LEU A 112 10.32 3.87 9.54
CA LEU A 112 8.90 4.24 9.57
C LEU A 112 8.01 3.01 9.38
N ALA A 113 8.35 2.13 8.43
CA ALA A 113 7.65 0.87 8.19
C ALA A 113 7.71 -0.05 9.41
N GLU A 114 8.88 -0.18 10.05
CA GLU A 114 9.04 -0.95 11.30
C GLU A 114 8.12 -0.42 12.42
N ARG A 115 8.09 0.90 12.64
CA ARG A 115 7.22 1.53 13.65
C ARG A 115 5.75 1.30 13.37
N TYR A 116 5.35 1.43 12.10
CA TYR A 116 3.97 1.18 11.70
C TYR A 116 3.59 -0.30 11.91
N GLN A 117 4.46 -1.24 11.58
CA GLN A 117 4.22 -2.66 11.85
C GLN A 117 4.09 -2.94 13.36
N ALA A 118 4.96 -2.36 14.19
CA ALA A 118 4.88 -2.51 15.64
C ALA A 118 3.55 -1.97 16.21
N LEU A 119 3.09 -0.82 15.72
CA LEU A 119 1.77 -0.28 16.05
C LEU A 119 0.65 -1.26 15.65
N LEU A 120 0.70 -1.81 14.42
CA LEU A 120 -0.30 -2.77 13.97
C LEU A 120 -0.33 -4.02 14.86
N GLU A 121 0.82 -4.55 15.29
CA GLU A 121 0.85 -5.66 16.25
C GLU A 121 0.24 -5.29 17.61
N LEU A 122 0.52 -4.09 18.13
CA LEU A 122 -0.08 -3.63 19.39
C LEU A 122 -1.62 -3.57 19.30
N THR A 123 -2.16 -3.06 18.19
CA THR A 123 -3.62 -3.02 17.94
C THR A 123 -4.27 -4.41 17.74
N ARG A 124 -3.49 -5.50 17.77
CA ARG A 124 -4.03 -6.86 17.77
C ARG A 124 -4.20 -7.42 19.18
N THR A 125 -3.28 -7.08 20.07
CA THR A 125 -3.26 -7.59 21.45
C THR A 125 -3.96 -6.67 22.43
N ASP A 126 -4.20 -5.41 22.06
CA ASP A 126 -4.83 -4.38 22.89
C ASP A 126 -6.02 -3.75 22.15
N GLU A 127 -7.23 -4.11 22.60
CA GLU A 127 -8.49 -3.59 22.04
C GLU A 127 -8.68 -2.08 22.32
N ALA A 128 -8.25 -1.60 23.48
CA ALA A 128 -8.32 -0.17 23.80
C ALA A 128 -7.40 0.64 22.88
N MET A 129 -6.23 0.08 22.53
CA MET A 129 -5.35 0.66 21.54
C MET A 129 -5.96 0.67 20.14
N LEU A 130 -6.65 -0.40 19.73
CA LEU A 130 -7.37 -0.44 18.47
C LEU A 130 -8.47 0.64 18.42
N ASP A 131 -9.30 0.75 19.46
CA ASP A 131 -10.36 1.75 19.53
C ASP A 131 -9.82 3.18 19.45
N ARG A 132 -8.71 3.45 20.16
CA ARG A 132 -7.98 4.73 20.04
C ARG A 132 -7.47 4.95 18.63
N TYR A 133 -6.87 3.94 18.01
CA TYR A 133 -6.34 4.05 16.65
C TYR A 133 -7.44 4.31 15.61
N LEU A 134 -8.63 3.75 15.79
CA LEU A 134 -9.77 4.00 14.92
C LEU A 134 -10.42 5.37 15.15
N THR A 135 -10.39 5.87 16.38
CA THR A 135 -11.03 7.14 16.78
C THR A 135 -10.14 8.35 16.52
N ASP A 136 -8.86 8.25 16.89
CA ASP A 136 -7.86 9.32 16.72
C ASP A 136 -6.54 8.73 16.19
N PRO A 137 -6.51 8.33 14.90
CA PRO A 137 -5.33 7.73 14.31
C PRO A 137 -4.14 8.70 14.30
N TRP A 138 -4.38 10.01 14.23
CA TRP A 138 -3.32 11.02 14.18
C TRP A 138 -2.48 11.03 15.45
N SER A 139 -3.14 11.09 16.62
CA SER A 139 -2.44 11.08 17.89
C SER A 139 -1.71 9.75 18.12
N VAL A 140 -2.38 8.63 17.80
CA VAL A 140 -1.78 7.30 17.92
C VAL A 140 -0.53 7.14 17.04
N LEU A 141 -0.60 7.56 15.77
CA LEU A 141 0.56 7.47 14.87
C LEU A 141 1.72 8.33 15.38
N ALA A 142 1.44 9.55 15.86
CA ALA A 142 2.46 10.45 16.39
C ALA A 142 3.12 9.88 17.68
N GLU A 143 2.33 9.33 18.60
CA GLU A 143 2.81 8.66 19.83
C GLU A 143 3.78 7.52 19.51
N HIS A 144 3.54 6.80 18.42
CA HIS A 144 4.36 5.68 17.96
C HIS A 144 5.46 6.08 16.95
N GLY A 145 5.70 7.39 16.78
CA GLY A 145 6.76 7.90 15.91
C GLY A 145 6.53 7.64 14.41
N VAL A 146 5.27 7.45 14.02
CA VAL A 146 4.82 7.36 12.63
C VAL A 146 4.29 8.74 12.23
N ASP A 147 5.20 9.64 11.83
CA ASP A 147 4.81 10.99 11.44
C ASP A 147 4.23 10.99 10.02
N ILE A 148 2.91 11.12 9.95
CA ILE A 148 2.20 11.31 8.68
C ILE A 148 1.94 12.81 8.51
N PRO A 149 2.08 13.35 7.29
CA PRO A 149 1.82 14.75 7.04
C PRO A 149 0.36 15.14 7.27
N ARG A 150 0.18 16.13 8.14
CA ARG A 150 -1.11 16.74 8.43
C ARG A 150 -1.57 17.58 7.24
N GLY A 151 -2.88 17.60 6.97
CA GLY A 151 -3.47 18.43 5.93
C GLY A 151 -4.51 17.73 5.06
N VAL A 152 -4.64 16.41 5.19
CA VAL A 152 -5.74 15.61 4.62
C VAL A 152 -6.39 14.76 5.71
N PRO A 153 -7.71 14.57 5.72
CA PRO A 153 -8.36 13.55 6.52
C PRO A 153 -7.67 12.17 6.41
N LEU A 154 -7.51 11.50 7.54
CA LEU A 154 -6.95 10.15 7.64
C LEU A 154 -8.07 9.17 7.98
N LYS A 155 -8.18 8.07 7.23
CA LYS A 155 -9.14 7.01 7.50
C LYS A 155 -8.43 5.67 7.63
N VAL A 156 -8.66 5.00 8.76
CA VAL A 156 -8.20 3.62 8.95
C VAL A 156 -9.26 2.66 8.40
N LEU A 157 -8.84 1.79 7.49
CA LEU A 157 -9.64 0.72 6.91
C LEU A 157 -9.24 -0.59 7.61
N VAL A 158 -10.21 -1.21 8.29
CA VAL A 158 -10.00 -2.49 8.96
C VAL A 158 -10.41 -3.61 8.03
N ASP A 159 -9.46 -4.48 7.73
CA ASP A 159 -9.75 -5.71 7.01
C ASP A 159 -10.42 -6.71 7.97
N ARG A 160 -11.36 -7.47 7.42
CA ARG A 160 -12.09 -8.55 8.07
C ARG A 160 -11.76 -9.88 7.37
N PRO A 161 -12.05 -11.04 7.99
CA PRO A 161 -11.83 -12.34 7.35
C PRO A 161 -12.61 -12.53 6.04
N ASP A 162 -13.67 -11.78 5.81
CA ASP A 162 -14.52 -11.84 4.61
C ASP A 162 -14.33 -10.64 3.68
N ARG A 163 -13.52 -9.64 4.06
CA ARG A 163 -13.34 -8.39 3.31
C ARG A 163 -11.97 -7.78 3.50
N ILE A 164 -11.27 -7.51 2.42
CA ILE A 164 -9.98 -6.81 2.42
C ILE A 164 -10.05 -5.50 1.64
N HIS A 165 -9.21 -4.55 2.01
CA HIS A 165 -9.04 -3.30 1.27
C HIS A 165 -7.71 -3.29 0.51
N MET A 166 -7.79 -2.95 -0.78
CA MET A 166 -6.62 -2.63 -1.59
C MET A 166 -6.58 -1.12 -1.81
N VAL A 167 -5.60 -0.48 -1.18
CA VAL A 167 -5.41 0.97 -1.29
C VAL A 167 -4.48 1.26 -2.47
N LEU A 168 -5.04 1.87 -3.52
CA LEU A 168 -4.29 2.33 -4.68
C LEU A 168 -3.88 3.79 -4.46
N PRO A 169 -2.61 4.14 -4.64
CA PRO A 169 -2.16 5.51 -4.48
C PRO A 169 -2.53 6.37 -5.67
N SER A 170 -2.85 7.65 -5.44
CA SER A 170 -2.99 8.62 -6.51
C SER A 170 -1.76 8.66 -7.42
N PRO A 171 -1.95 8.84 -8.73
CA PRO A 171 -0.84 9.02 -9.66
C PRO A 171 0.01 10.23 -9.27
N PRO A 172 1.35 10.14 -9.38
CA PRO A 172 2.21 11.28 -9.21
C PRO A 172 2.04 12.27 -10.37
N SER A 173 2.58 13.49 -10.25
CA SER A 173 2.60 14.43 -11.38
C SER A 173 3.29 13.81 -12.60
N ALA A 174 2.85 14.14 -13.81
CA ALA A 174 3.39 13.59 -15.06
C ALA A 174 4.93 13.66 -15.16
N ALA A 175 5.55 14.75 -14.69
CA ALA A 175 7.01 14.89 -14.67
C ALA A 175 7.70 13.82 -13.79
N ARG A 176 7.16 13.54 -12.60
CA ARG A 176 7.67 12.50 -11.69
C ARG A 176 7.36 11.09 -12.17
N LEU A 177 6.19 10.87 -12.78
CA LEU A 177 5.88 9.58 -13.38
C LEU A 177 6.91 9.25 -14.47
N ARG A 178 7.25 10.22 -15.32
CA ARG A 178 8.30 10.06 -16.34
C ARG A 178 9.67 9.78 -15.73
N GLU A 179 10.07 10.51 -14.68
CA GLU A 179 11.32 10.26 -13.97
C GLU A 179 11.38 8.85 -13.37
N PHE A 180 10.28 8.40 -12.77
CA PHE A 180 10.16 7.06 -12.23
C PHE A 180 10.27 5.99 -13.31
N LEU A 181 9.49 6.10 -14.39
CA LEU A 181 9.51 5.14 -15.49
C LEU A 181 10.85 5.13 -16.23
N ALA A 182 11.55 6.27 -16.30
CA ALA A 182 12.89 6.33 -16.87
C ALA A 182 13.94 5.60 -16.00
N ARG A 183 13.75 5.61 -14.68
CA ARG A 183 14.61 4.90 -13.72
C ARG A 183 14.23 3.42 -13.58
N PHE A 184 12.97 3.09 -13.83
CA PHE A 184 12.37 1.78 -13.63
C PHE A 184 11.45 1.44 -14.81
N PRO A 185 12.02 1.12 -15.99
CA PRO A 185 11.23 0.80 -17.17
C PRO A 185 10.40 -0.46 -16.94
N ILE A 186 9.10 -0.37 -17.27
CA ILE A 186 8.21 -1.52 -17.27
C ILE A 186 8.55 -2.35 -18.53
N PRO A 187 8.86 -3.65 -18.41
CA PRO A 187 9.03 -4.50 -19.58
C PRO A 187 7.72 -4.56 -20.39
N ALA A 188 7.85 -4.48 -21.71
CA ALA A 188 6.74 -4.56 -22.65
C ALA A 188 6.07 -5.95 -22.66
#